data_AF-A0AAJ6BEN5-F1
#
_entry.id   AF-A0AAJ6BEN5-F1
#
_cell.length_a   1.000
_cell.length_b   1.000
_cell.length_c   1.000
_cell.angle_alpha   90.00
_cell.angle_beta   90.00
_cell.angle_gamma   90.00
#
_symmetry.space_group_name_H-M   'P 1'
#
loop_
_entity.id
_entity.type
_entity.pdbx_description
1 polymer ?
#
loop_
_entity_poly.entity_id
_entity_poly.type
_entity_poly.pdbx_seq_one_letter_code
_entity_poly.pdbx_strand_id
1 'polypeptide(L)'
;MAKTPTQRKKEQRERDKLTNEEREALLLSRRIVTDLYHNTDNALKRSMARGGIEEEQDLISRLIHGADRLTDKQLEKLIRIT
;
A
#
# COMPACT_ATOMS: atom_id res chain seq x y z
N MET A 1 -39.92 5.89 9.64
CA MET A 1 -39.74 5.67 11.10
C MET A 1 -38.41 6.26 11.53
N ALA A 2 -38.38 7.10 12.56
CA ALA A 2 -37.13 7.66 13.06
C ALA A 2 -36.29 6.55 13.70
N LYS A 3 -35.01 6.43 13.29
CA LYS A 3 -34.09 5.40 13.82
C LYS A 3 -34.08 5.45 15.34
N THR A 4 -34.19 4.29 15.97
CA THR A 4 -34.17 4.21 17.43
C THR A 4 -32.78 4.64 17.94
N PRO A 5 -32.68 5.16 19.18
CA PRO A 5 -31.40 5.56 19.76
C PRO A 5 -30.36 4.43 19.70
N THR A 6 -30.79 3.18 19.87
CA THR A 6 -29.96 1.97 19.77
C THR A 6 -29.41 1.75 18.37
N GLN A 7 -30.23 1.93 17.33
CA GLN A 7 -29.81 1.81 15.93
C GLN A 7 -28.79 2.89 15.56
N ARG A 8 -28.99 4.14 16.01
CA ARG A 8 -28.03 5.23 15.77
C ARG A 8 -26.68 4.97 16.42
N LYS A 9 -26.68 4.42 17.65
CA LYS A 9 -25.45 4.10 18.39
C LYS A 9 -24.69 2.92 17.78
N LYS A 10 -25.42 1.93 17.22
CA LYS A 10 -24.81 0.83 16.46
C LYS A 10 -24.16 1.36 15.18
N GLU A 11 -24.88 2.15 14.39
CA GLU A 11 -24.35 2.76 13.16
C GLU A 11 -23.15 3.68 13.43
N GLN A 12 -23.14 4.40 14.56
CA GLN A 12 -21.99 5.20 14.96
C GLN A 12 -20.76 4.33 15.24
N ARG A 13 -20.92 3.23 16.00
CA ARG A 13 -19.82 2.29 16.25
C ARG A 13 -19.29 1.63 14.98
N GLU A 14 -20.17 1.28 14.04
CA GLU A 14 -19.75 0.72 12.74
C GLU A 14 -18.94 1.75 11.94
N ARG A 15 -19.37 3.02 11.88
CA ARG A 15 -18.59 4.09 11.22
C ARG A 15 -17.25 4.34 11.92
N ASP A 16 -17.25 4.37 13.25
CA ASP A 16 -16.04 4.61 14.04
C ASP A 16 -15.05 3.44 13.87
N LYS A 17 -15.55 2.20 13.73
CA LYS A 17 -14.74 1.01 13.44
C LYS A 17 -14.12 1.06 12.05
N LEU A 18 -14.90 1.38 11.01
CA LEU A 18 -14.38 1.60 9.65
C LEU A 18 -13.27 2.68 9.63
N THR A 19 -13.48 3.78 10.36
CA THR A 19 -12.49 4.88 10.43
C THR A 19 -11.18 4.43 11.09
N ASN A 20 -11.25 3.53 12.08
CA ASN A 20 -10.05 2.99 12.73
C ASN A 20 -9.30 2.02 11.80
N GLU A 21 -10.01 1.16 11.08
CA GLU A 21 -9.41 0.24 10.10
C GLU A 21 -8.70 1.01 8.96
N GLU A 22 -9.30 2.11 8.50
CA GLU A 22 -8.67 3.01 7.51
C GLU A 22 -7.40 3.69 8.04
N ARG A 23 -7.41 4.14 9.30
CA ARG A 23 -6.21 4.70 9.96
C ARG A 23 -5.13 3.64 10.16
N GLU A 24 -5.49 2.44 10.55
CA GLU A 24 -4.55 1.33 10.71
C GLU A 24 -3.93 0.93 9.37
N ALA A 25 -4.71 0.88 8.29
CA ALA A 25 -4.19 0.64 6.94
C ALA A 25 -3.21 1.73 6.48
N LEU A 26 -3.51 3.01 6.77
CA LEU A 26 -2.61 4.13 6.48
C LEU A 26 -1.32 4.09 7.30
N LEU A 27 -1.41 3.72 8.58
CA LEU A 27 -0.25 3.58 9.48
C LEU A 27 0.61 2.38 9.08
N LEU A 28 0.00 1.26 8.71
CA LEU A 28 0.70 0.07 8.21
C LEU A 28 1.40 0.38 6.88
N SER A 29 0.71 1.07 5.95
CA SER A 29 1.28 1.56 4.70
C SER A 29 2.49 2.46 4.95
N ARG A 30 2.36 3.47 5.83
CA ARG A 30 3.48 4.33 6.22
C ARG A 30 4.63 3.56 6.88
N ARG A 31 4.35 2.57 7.73
CA ARG A 31 5.37 1.76 8.38
C ARG A 31 6.13 0.88 7.40
N ILE A 32 5.43 0.24 6.45
CA ILE A 32 6.06 -0.53 5.36
C ILE A 32 7.02 0.39 4.57
N VAL A 33 6.61 1.62 4.28
CA VAL A 33 7.45 2.63 3.61
C VAL A 33 8.70 2.97 4.43
N THR A 34 8.57 3.17 5.75
CA THR A 34 9.70 3.49 6.63
C THR A 34 10.65 2.30 6.84
N ASP A 35 10.14 1.09 7.01
CA ASP A 35 10.97 -0.11 7.24
C ASP A 35 11.72 -0.56 5.97
N LEU A 36 11.19 -0.26 4.77
CA LEU A 36 11.90 -0.38 3.48
C LEU A 36 13.13 0.56 3.37
N TYR A 37 13.12 1.68 4.10
CA TYR A 37 13.97 2.85 3.88
C TYR A 37 15.46 2.65 4.22
N HIS A 38 15.83 1.67 5.06
CA HIS A 38 17.24 1.54 5.50
C HIS A 38 18.10 0.56 4.67
N ASN A 39 17.53 -0.50 4.08
CA ASN A 39 18.29 -1.47 3.28
C ASN A 39 17.95 -1.43 1.77
N THR A 40 16.77 -0.93 1.41
CA THR A 40 16.26 -1.01 0.03
C THR A 40 16.46 0.28 -0.75
N ASP A 41 16.84 1.37 -0.07
CA ASP A 41 16.98 2.72 -0.62
C ASP A 41 17.95 2.77 -1.82
N ASN A 42 19.08 2.05 -1.75
CA ASN A 42 20.03 2.01 -2.86
C ASN A 42 19.47 1.32 -4.11
N ALA A 43 18.69 0.25 -3.96
CA ALA A 43 18.07 -0.45 -5.07
C ALA A 43 16.92 0.38 -5.67
N LEU A 44 16.18 1.08 -4.81
CA LEU A 44 15.13 2.02 -5.20
C LEU A 44 15.71 3.17 -6.03
N LYS A 45 16.73 3.88 -5.51
CA LYS A 45 17.41 4.98 -6.21
C LYS A 45 18.01 4.55 -7.55
N ARG A 46 18.63 3.36 -7.63
CA ARG A 46 19.11 2.82 -8.92
C ARG A 46 17.97 2.60 -9.90
N SER A 47 16.83 2.11 -9.44
CA SER A 47 15.66 1.86 -10.29
C SER A 47 15.00 3.17 -10.73
N MET A 48 14.94 4.16 -9.85
CA MET A 48 14.49 5.53 -10.16
C MET A 48 15.35 6.16 -11.26
N ALA A 49 16.68 6.13 -11.11
CA ALA A 49 17.62 6.66 -12.09
C ALA A 49 17.50 5.95 -13.45
N ARG A 50 17.33 4.62 -13.46
CA ARG A 50 17.13 3.84 -14.70
C ARG A 50 15.80 4.14 -15.38
N GLY A 51 14.76 4.43 -14.61
CA GLY A 51 13.42 4.73 -15.10
C GLY A 51 13.19 6.19 -15.46
N GLY A 52 14.11 7.10 -15.10
CA GLY A 52 13.90 8.54 -15.19
C GLY A 52 12.75 9.01 -14.31
N ILE A 53 12.58 8.41 -13.13
CA ILE A 53 11.49 8.71 -12.20
C ILE A 53 12.08 9.45 -10.99
N GLU A 54 11.54 10.62 -10.70
CA GLU A 54 12.03 11.50 -9.64
C GLU A 54 11.38 11.24 -8.28
N GLU A 55 10.22 10.59 -8.26
CA GLU A 55 9.40 10.34 -7.07
C GLU A 55 9.33 8.85 -6.71
N GLU A 56 9.65 8.49 -5.45
CA GLU A 56 9.62 7.09 -5.00
C GLU A 56 8.22 6.48 -5.15
N GLN A 57 7.17 7.22 -4.79
CA GLN A 57 5.79 6.78 -4.90
C GLN A 57 5.35 6.46 -6.33
N ASP A 58 5.86 7.21 -7.32
CA ASP A 58 5.54 6.99 -8.73
C ASP A 58 6.17 5.67 -9.20
N LEU A 59 7.45 5.45 -8.85
CA LEU A 59 8.11 4.19 -9.16
C LEU A 59 7.40 3.00 -8.51
N ILE A 60 7.04 3.08 -7.23
CA ILE A 60 6.34 1.99 -6.52
C ILE A 60 4.98 1.71 -7.19
N SER A 61 4.20 2.75 -7.48
CA SER A 61 2.91 2.62 -8.16
C SER A 61 3.06 1.91 -9.52
N ARG A 62 4.06 2.31 -10.30
CA ARG A 62 4.36 1.68 -11.60
C ARG A 62 4.81 0.24 -11.46
N LEU A 63 5.60 -0.09 -10.45
CA LEU A 63 6.05 -1.46 -10.20
C LEU A 63 4.87 -2.37 -9.83
N ILE A 64 3.95 -1.90 -9.00
CA ILE A 64 2.74 -2.64 -8.62
C ILE A 64 1.86 -2.89 -9.85
N HIS A 65 1.52 -1.85 -10.61
CA HIS A 65 0.71 -2.00 -11.83
C HIS A 65 1.43 -2.75 -12.94
N GLY A 66 2.75 -2.67 -13.01
CA GLY A 66 3.58 -3.43 -13.94
C GLY A 66 3.56 -4.92 -13.62
N ALA A 67 3.66 -5.28 -12.34
CA ALA A 67 3.59 -6.66 -11.86
C ALA A 67 2.24 -7.32 -12.15
N ASP A 68 1.14 -6.56 -12.03
CA ASP A 68 -0.22 -7.04 -12.33
C ASP A 68 -0.43 -7.44 -13.80
N ARG A 69 0.39 -6.89 -14.71
CA ARG A 69 0.35 -7.21 -16.15
C ARG A 69 1.21 -8.42 -16.52
N LEU A 70 1.96 -8.98 -15.58
CA LEU A 70 2.82 -10.13 -15.82
C LEU A 70 2.00 -11.41 -15.77
N THR A 71 2.40 -12.39 -16.58
CA THR A 71 1.94 -13.77 -16.39
C THR A 71 2.50 -14.33 -15.08
N ASP A 72 1.85 -15.35 -14.51
CA ASP A 72 2.28 -16.00 -13.26
C ASP A 72 3.76 -16.40 -13.29
N LYS A 73 4.24 -16.97 -14.41
CA LYS A 73 5.65 -17.36 -14.58
C LYS A 73 6.61 -16.18 -14.59
N GLN A 74 6.21 -15.05 -15.18
CA GLN A 74 7.02 -13.83 -15.20
C GLN A 74 7.05 -13.16 -13.83
N LEU A 75 5.91 -13.12 -13.16
CA LEU A 75 5.80 -12.61 -11.79
C LEU A 75 6.65 -13.46 -10.84
N GLU A 76 6.54 -14.79 -10.92
CA GLU A 76 7.36 -15.73 -10.15
C GLU A 76 8.85 -15.45 -10.35
N LYS A 77 9.30 -15.31 -11.60
CA LYS A 77 10.69 -14.97 -11.91
C LYS A 77 11.11 -13.60 -11.35
N LEU A 78 10.21 -12.62 -11.31
CA LEU A 78 10.48 -11.28 -10.82
C LEU A 78 10.65 -11.24 -9.29
N ILE A 79 9.81 -11.95 -8.54
CA ILE A 79 9.77 -11.87 -7.07
C ILE A 79 10.70 -12.86 -6.38
N ARG A 80 11.19 -13.88 -7.09
CA ARG A 80 12.10 -14.88 -6.54
C ARG A 80 13.51 -14.30 -6.45
N ILE A 81 13.80 -13.65 -5.33
CA ILE A 81 15.13 -13.15 -4.97
C ILE A 81 15.93 -14.34 -4.42
N THR A 82 16.58 -15.09 -5.31
CA THR A 82 17.61 -16.09 -4.96
C THR A 82 18.96 -15.44 -4.77
#